data_AF-A0A964JN14-F1
#
_entry.id   AF-A0A964JN14-F1
#
_cell.length_a   1.000
_cell.length_b   1.000
_cell.length_c   1.000
_cell.angle_alpha   90.00
_cell.angle_beta   90.00
_cell.angle_gamma   90.00
#
_symmetry.space_group_name_H-M   'P 1'
#
loop_
_entity.id
_entity.type
_entity.pdbx_description
1 polymer ?
#
loop_
_entity_poly.entity_id
_entity_poly.type
_entity_poly.pdbx_seq_one_letter_code
_entity_poly.pdbx_strand_id
1 'polypeptide(L)'
;MAERPNSALITKPTPAPTVTCPKCARLQSNPDACDRCGLIFRKAKALSIRAASRPPGGDAMRDLLERKWEKIQGQLDDSEAHVSFINLCASLGALDFAGLRYRGLTPPGQAEDPTVAKYRERVLNTAMAQAVRSPKAGSPLIRRLWHLAIVVVIIAVGVHFMRRNAQNIADLSEHESSELQRYLPR
;
A
#
# COMPACT_ATOMS: atom_id res chain seq x y z
N MET A 1 36.50 65.05 -25.45
CA MET A 1 35.93 64.23 -24.36
C MET A 1 35.55 62.90 -24.98
N ALA A 2 36.34 61.84 -24.75
CA ALA A 2 36.14 60.54 -25.37
C ALA A 2 35.53 59.57 -24.34
N GLU A 3 34.27 59.21 -24.53
CA GLU A 3 33.61 58.14 -23.80
C GLU A 3 34.31 56.80 -24.08
N ARG A 4 34.82 56.15 -23.03
CA ARG A 4 35.35 54.78 -23.14
C ARG A 4 34.17 53.80 -23.17
N PRO A 5 34.12 52.86 -24.13
CA PRO A 5 33.08 51.84 -24.13
C PRO A 5 33.23 50.94 -22.90
N ASN A 6 32.13 50.78 -22.19
CA ASN A 6 32.00 49.93 -21.01
C ASN A 6 32.10 48.46 -21.46
N SER A 7 33.30 47.87 -21.36
CA SER A 7 33.55 46.46 -21.62
C SER A 7 32.76 45.60 -20.63
N ALA A 8 31.55 45.21 -21.04
CA ALA A 8 30.75 44.23 -20.33
C ALA A 8 31.53 42.90 -20.27
N LEU A 9 32.02 42.58 -19.08
CA LEU A 9 32.62 41.30 -18.75
C LEU A 9 31.60 40.20 -19.03
N ILE A 10 31.80 39.46 -20.13
CA ILE A 10 31.06 38.24 -20.43
C ILE A 10 31.47 37.21 -19.38
N THR A 11 30.74 37.13 -18.27
CA THR A 11 30.91 36.06 -17.29
C THR A 11 30.37 34.78 -17.91
N LYS A 12 31.25 33.79 -18.04
CA LYS A 12 30.90 32.46 -18.54
C LYS A 12 29.80 31.88 -17.61
N PRO A 13 28.61 31.52 -18.12
CA PRO A 13 27.53 31.04 -17.28
C PRO A 13 27.99 29.78 -16.53
N THR A 14 27.91 29.82 -15.20
CA THR A 14 28.18 28.66 -14.36
C THR A 14 27.17 27.56 -14.72
N PRO A 15 27.61 26.33 -15.02
CA PRO A 15 26.69 25.25 -15.36
C PRO A 15 25.73 25.02 -14.18
N ALA A 16 24.43 25.00 -14.49
CA ALA A 16 23.40 24.75 -13.48
C ALA A 16 23.63 23.36 -12.84
N PRO A 17 23.44 23.22 -11.52
CA PRO A 17 23.58 21.94 -10.85
C PRO A 17 22.61 20.92 -11.45
N THR A 18 23.12 19.73 -11.78
CA THR A 18 22.29 18.62 -12.25
C THR A 18 21.85 17.77 -11.07
N VAL A 19 20.57 17.38 -11.07
CA VAL A 19 19.95 16.53 -10.04
C VAL A 19 19.32 15.32 -10.71
N THR A 20 19.49 14.15 -10.08
CA THR A 20 18.86 12.89 -10.53
C THR A 20 17.61 12.61 -9.71
N CYS A 21 16.46 12.47 -10.37
CA CYS A 21 15.21 12.16 -9.69
C CYS A 21 15.26 10.75 -9.02
N PRO A 22 14.95 10.62 -7.72
CA PRO A 22 15.01 9.32 -7.03
C PRO A 22 13.87 8.35 -7.42
N LYS A 23 12.84 8.81 -8.13
CA LYS A 23 11.68 7.99 -8.53
C LYS A 23 11.78 7.46 -9.97
N CYS A 24 12.35 8.24 -10.89
CA CYS A 24 12.44 7.86 -12.30
C CYS A 24 13.87 7.90 -12.87
N ALA A 25 14.87 8.19 -12.03
CA ALA A 25 16.28 8.28 -12.38
C ALA A 25 16.64 9.29 -13.50
N ARG A 26 15.72 10.18 -13.87
CA ARG A 26 16.00 11.22 -14.89
C ARG A 26 16.95 12.26 -14.34
N LEU A 27 18.02 12.54 -15.10
CA LEU A 27 18.90 13.69 -14.89
C LEU A 27 18.24 14.96 -15.43
N GLN A 28 18.26 16.02 -14.64
CA GLN A 28 17.62 17.29 -14.99
C GLN A 28 18.30 18.47 -14.29
N SER A 29 18.03 19.68 -14.75
CA SER A 29 18.54 20.93 -14.16
C SER A 29 17.62 21.51 -13.08
N ASN A 30 16.34 21.13 -13.06
CA ASN A 30 15.39 21.61 -12.06
C ASN A 30 15.66 20.97 -10.68
N PRO A 31 16.04 21.76 -9.65
CA PRO A 31 16.38 21.25 -8.33
C PRO A 31 15.18 21.12 -7.39
N ASP A 32 13.98 21.55 -7.79
CA ASP A 32 12.79 21.57 -6.94
C ASP A 32 11.82 20.42 -7.21
N ALA A 33 11.65 20.06 -8.48
CA ALA A 33 10.72 19.02 -8.91
C ALA A 33 11.20 18.26 -10.15
N CYS A 34 10.73 17.03 -10.30
CA CYS A 34 11.02 16.23 -11.49
C CYS A 34 10.15 16.62 -12.69
N ASP A 35 10.76 17.06 -13.78
CA ASP A 35 10.08 17.48 -15.01
C ASP A 35 9.39 16.31 -15.75
N ARG A 36 9.70 15.06 -15.39
CA ARG A 36 9.08 13.85 -15.97
C ARG A 36 7.93 13.30 -15.14
N CYS A 37 8.08 13.25 -13.81
CA CYS A 37 7.13 12.54 -12.95
C CYS A 37 6.44 13.45 -11.91
N GLY A 38 6.71 14.75 -11.93
CA GLY A 38 6.13 15.74 -11.03
C GLY A 38 6.56 15.59 -9.56
N LEU A 39 7.56 14.74 -9.26
CA LEU A 39 8.01 14.53 -7.89
C LEU A 39 8.68 15.79 -7.34
N ILE A 40 8.09 16.40 -6.31
CA ILE A 40 8.66 17.55 -5.59
C ILE A 40 9.71 17.05 -4.59
N PHE A 41 10.99 17.41 -4.78
CA PHE A 41 12.11 16.84 -4.02
C PHE A 41 12.10 17.20 -2.54
N ARG A 42 11.64 18.42 -2.19
CA ARG A 42 11.37 18.82 -0.80
C ARG A 42 10.44 17.84 -0.07
N LYS A 43 9.41 17.32 -0.76
CA LYS A 43 8.45 16.35 -0.18
C LYS A 43 9.00 14.93 -0.20
N ALA A 44 9.82 14.58 -1.19
CA ALA A 44 10.45 13.27 -1.29
C ALA A 44 11.35 12.95 -0.10
N LYS A 45 12.07 13.94 0.44
CA LYS A 45 12.95 13.77 1.61
C LYS A 45 12.15 13.38 2.87
N ALA A 46 10.93 13.90 3.02
CA ALA A 46 10.03 13.55 4.11
C ALA A 46 9.38 12.16 3.95
N LEU A 47 9.22 11.69 2.70
CA LEU A 47 8.51 10.45 2.36
C LEU A 47 9.42 9.23 2.19
N SER A 48 10.70 9.31 2.57
CA SER A 48 11.68 8.21 2.48
C SER A 48 11.55 7.37 1.20
N ILE A 49 11.45 8.03 0.03
CA ILE A 49 11.19 7.36 -1.27
C ILE A 49 12.22 6.26 -1.60
N ARG A 50 13.42 6.29 -1.00
CA ARG A 50 14.40 5.19 -1.10
C ARG A 50 13.91 3.86 -0.52
N ALA A 51 12.95 3.87 0.41
CA ALA A 51 12.39 2.65 1.00
C ALA A 51 11.48 1.89 0.02
N ALA A 52 10.84 2.58 -0.93
CA ALA A 52 9.93 1.96 -1.89
C ALA A 52 10.63 0.96 -2.85
N SER A 53 11.95 1.08 -3.02
CA SER A 53 12.75 0.15 -3.83
C SER A 53 13.12 -1.13 -3.09
N ARG A 54 13.00 -1.17 -1.75
CA ARG A 54 13.36 -2.34 -0.96
C ARG A 54 12.09 -3.17 -0.74
N PRO A 55 11.99 -4.38 -1.33
CA PRO A 55 10.81 -5.22 -1.15
C PRO A 55 10.63 -5.57 0.34
N PRO A 56 9.38 -5.79 0.79
CA PRO A 56 9.12 -6.32 2.13
C PRO A 56 9.83 -7.67 2.28
N GLY A 57 10.63 -7.84 3.33
CA GLY A 57 11.41 -9.07 3.55
C GLY A 57 12.93 -8.94 3.40
N GLY A 58 13.46 -7.74 3.14
CA GLY A 58 14.91 -7.49 3.22
C GLY A 58 15.70 -7.94 1.99
N ASP A 59 16.98 -8.26 2.18
CA ASP A 59 17.92 -8.49 1.07
C ASP A 59 17.67 -9.83 0.37
N ALA A 60 17.39 -10.91 1.11
CA ALA A 60 17.09 -12.22 0.51
C ALA A 60 15.88 -12.19 -0.44
N MET A 61 14.84 -11.42 -0.08
CA MET A 61 13.67 -11.24 -0.95
C MET A 61 14.01 -10.43 -2.20
N ARG A 62 14.83 -9.39 -2.03
CA ARG A 62 15.32 -8.58 -3.14
C ARG A 62 16.09 -9.45 -4.13
N ASP A 63 17.00 -10.30 -3.66
CA ASP A 63 17.80 -11.17 -4.52
C ASP A 63 16.93 -12.15 -5.32
N LEU A 64 15.87 -12.69 -4.71
CA LEU A 64 14.91 -13.54 -5.40
C LEU A 64 14.20 -12.79 -6.54
N LEU A 65 13.73 -11.57 -6.29
CA LEU A 65 13.08 -10.73 -7.30
C LEU A 65 14.06 -10.31 -8.39
N GLU A 66 15.32 -10.02 -8.05
CA GLU A 66 16.37 -9.70 -9.02
C GLU A 66 16.66 -10.89 -9.95
N ARG A 67 16.83 -12.11 -9.42
CA ARG A 67 17.02 -13.31 -10.26
C ARG A 67 15.85 -13.57 -11.21
N LYS A 68 14.60 -13.37 -10.75
CA LYS A 68 13.41 -13.51 -11.61
C LYS A 68 13.38 -12.43 -12.70
N TRP A 69 13.80 -11.22 -12.36
CA TRP A 69 13.89 -10.12 -13.31
C TRP A 69 14.98 -10.32 -14.36
N GLU A 70 16.17 -10.77 -13.97
CA GLU A 70 17.27 -11.07 -14.89
C GLU A 70 16.85 -12.08 -15.97
N LYS A 71 16.08 -13.11 -15.59
CA LYS A 71 15.50 -14.07 -16.56
C LYS A 71 14.62 -13.36 -17.59
N ILE A 72 13.74 -12.46 -17.15
CA ILE A 72 12.86 -11.69 -18.04
C ILE A 72 13.66 -10.80 -18.99
N GLN A 73 14.72 -10.13 -18.50
CA GLN A 73 15.54 -9.27 -19.34
C GLN A 73 16.21 -10.02 -20.49
N GLY A 74 16.52 -11.31 -20.31
CA GLY A 74 17.04 -12.16 -21.38
C GLY A 74 15.98 -12.62 -22.39
N GLN A 75 14.69 -12.56 -22.06
CA GLN A 75 13.59 -13.13 -22.84
C GLN A 75 12.31 -12.27 -22.69
N LEU A 76 12.30 -11.07 -23.30
CA LEU A 76 11.17 -10.12 -23.18
C LEU A 76 9.87 -10.59 -23.85
N ASP A 77 9.94 -11.61 -24.71
CA ASP A 77 8.77 -12.20 -25.36
C ASP A 77 8.09 -13.29 -24.51
N ASP A 78 8.72 -13.72 -23.40
CA ASP A 78 8.15 -14.74 -22.49
C ASP A 78 7.05 -14.14 -21.60
N SER A 79 5.83 -14.13 -22.15
CA SER A 79 4.67 -13.59 -21.45
C SER A 79 4.35 -14.28 -20.13
N GLU A 80 4.69 -15.56 -19.99
CA GLU A 80 4.45 -16.30 -18.76
C GLU A 80 5.40 -15.85 -17.65
N ALA A 81 6.69 -15.66 -17.97
CA ALA A 81 7.67 -15.13 -17.03
C ALA A 81 7.26 -13.75 -16.50
N HIS A 82 6.79 -12.85 -17.38
CA HIS A 82 6.30 -11.53 -17.00
C HIS A 82 5.12 -11.61 -16.02
N VAL A 83 4.11 -12.44 -16.33
CA VAL A 83 2.93 -12.61 -15.46
C VAL A 83 3.32 -13.22 -14.13
N SER A 84 4.17 -14.25 -14.13
CA SER A 84 4.68 -14.91 -12.93
C SER A 84 5.41 -13.93 -12.01
N PHE A 85 6.28 -13.09 -12.57
CA PHE A 85 7.00 -12.06 -11.81
C PHE A 85 6.07 -11.01 -11.21
N ILE A 86 5.10 -10.50 -11.98
CA ILE A 86 4.13 -9.51 -11.48
C ILE A 86 3.30 -10.11 -10.34
N ASN A 87 2.84 -11.35 -10.47
CA ASN A 87 2.09 -12.04 -9.43
C ASN A 87 2.94 -12.27 -8.16
N LEU A 88 4.22 -12.60 -8.31
CA LEU A 88 5.15 -12.73 -7.19
C LEU A 88 5.36 -11.38 -6.48
N CYS A 89 5.56 -10.29 -7.24
CA CYS A 89 5.64 -8.95 -6.66
C CYS A 89 4.34 -8.57 -5.95
N ALA A 90 3.19 -8.93 -6.51
CA ALA A 90 1.88 -8.68 -5.92
C ALA A 90 1.70 -9.41 -4.58
N SER A 91 2.04 -10.70 -4.50
CA SER A 91 1.90 -11.50 -3.27
C SER A 91 2.83 -11.02 -2.15
N LEU A 92 3.97 -10.44 -2.52
CA LEU A 92 4.96 -9.90 -1.60
C LEU A 92 4.75 -8.42 -1.24
N GLY A 93 3.74 -7.74 -1.81
CA GLY A 93 3.55 -6.31 -1.61
C GLY A 93 4.68 -5.45 -2.21
N ALA A 94 5.33 -5.94 -3.26
CA ALA A 94 6.49 -5.35 -3.92
C ALA A 94 6.20 -4.88 -5.36
N LEU A 95 4.98 -4.43 -5.67
CA LEU A 95 4.62 -3.96 -7.02
C LEU A 95 5.37 -2.69 -7.44
N ASP A 96 5.79 -1.86 -6.49
CA ASP A 96 6.66 -0.70 -6.77
C ASP A 96 8.01 -1.13 -7.36
N PHE A 97 8.59 -2.23 -6.86
CA PHE A 97 9.81 -2.81 -7.42
C PHE A 97 9.61 -3.22 -8.88
N ALA A 98 8.52 -3.94 -9.19
CA ALA A 98 8.20 -4.31 -10.57
C ALA A 98 8.04 -3.07 -11.46
N GLY A 99 7.32 -2.05 -10.99
CA GLY A 99 7.12 -0.80 -11.73
C GLY A 99 8.41 -0.06 -12.04
N LEU A 100 9.37 -0.04 -11.11
CA LEU A 100 10.70 0.54 -11.33
C LEU A 100 11.50 -0.24 -12.39
N ARG A 101 11.46 -1.57 -12.34
CA ARG A 101 12.16 -2.44 -13.27
C ARG A 101 11.67 -2.26 -14.71
N TYR A 102 10.36 -2.28 -14.95
CA TYR A 102 9.79 -2.04 -16.28
C TYR A 102 10.08 -0.62 -16.79
N ARG A 103 10.00 0.40 -15.95
CA ARG A 103 10.39 1.78 -16.34
C ARG A 103 11.86 1.88 -16.73
N GLY A 104 12.72 1.07 -16.11
CA GLY A 104 14.15 1.00 -16.42
C GLY A 104 14.46 0.39 -17.79
N LEU A 105 13.51 -0.34 -18.40
CA LEU A 105 13.69 -0.89 -19.75
C LEU A 105 13.56 0.17 -20.85
N THR A 106 12.92 1.32 -20.58
CA THR A 106 12.78 2.40 -21.56
C THR A 106 13.77 3.52 -21.26
N PRO A 107 14.83 3.67 -22.07
CA PRO A 107 15.78 4.76 -21.88
C PRO A 107 15.09 6.13 -21.96
N PRO A 108 15.58 7.13 -21.20
CA PRO A 108 15.04 8.49 -21.30
C PRO A 108 15.11 9.02 -22.73
N GLY A 109 13.97 9.49 -23.26
CA GLY A 109 13.90 10.10 -24.60
C GLY A 109 13.63 9.11 -25.74
N GLN A 110 13.54 7.81 -25.47
CA GLN A 110 13.15 6.81 -26.46
C GLN A 110 11.66 6.49 -26.38
N ALA A 111 11.07 6.11 -27.52
CA ALA A 111 9.73 5.54 -27.54
C ALA A 111 9.73 4.21 -26.78
N GLU A 112 8.69 3.98 -25.98
CA GLU A 112 8.56 2.75 -25.21
C GLU A 112 8.09 1.59 -26.10
N ASP A 113 8.70 0.43 -25.91
CA ASP A 113 8.26 -0.83 -26.51
C ASP A 113 6.80 -1.15 -26.08
N PRO A 114 5.87 -1.40 -27.02
CA PRO A 114 4.49 -1.79 -26.73
C PRO A 114 4.36 -2.97 -25.74
N THR A 115 5.27 -3.94 -25.79
CA THR A 115 5.29 -5.10 -24.89
C THR A 115 5.62 -4.67 -23.46
N VAL A 116 6.60 -3.78 -23.28
CA VAL A 116 6.94 -3.20 -21.97
C VAL A 116 5.79 -2.35 -21.44
N ALA A 117 5.18 -1.53 -22.29
CA ALA A 117 4.03 -0.69 -21.92
C ALA A 117 2.87 -1.55 -21.39
N LYS A 118 2.54 -2.66 -22.08
CA LYS A 118 1.52 -3.63 -21.68
C LYS A 118 1.76 -4.19 -20.28
N TYR A 119 2.98 -4.62 -19.96
CA TYR A 119 3.28 -5.17 -18.63
C TYR A 119 3.34 -4.11 -17.54
N ARG A 120 3.81 -2.91 -17.86
CA ARG A 120 3.76 -1.78 -16.93
C ARG A 120 2.32 -1.41 -16.58
N GLU A 121 1.43 -1.38 -17.56
CA GLU A 121 -0.01 -1.19 -17.33
C GLU A 121 -0.58 -2.31 -16.46
N ARG A 122 -0.19 -3.57 -16.69
CA ARG A 122 -0.60 -4.68 -15.84
C ARG A 122 -0.16 -4.51 -14.39
N VAL A 123 1.07 -4.05 -14.13
CA VAL A 123 1.55 -3.74 -12.77
C VAL A 123 0.67 -2.68 -12.11
N LEU A 124 0.33 -1.60 -12.84
CA LEU A 124 -0.54 -0.53 -12.33
C LEU A 124 -1.95 -1.05 -12.01
N ASN A 125 -2.55 -1.81 -12.92
CA ASN A 125 -3.89 -2.39 -12.72
C ASN A 125 -3.90 -3.35 -11.51
N THR A 126 -2.82 -4.12 -11.33
CA THR A 126 -2.68 -5.02 -10.18
C THR A 126 -2.56 -4.24 -8.88
N ALA A 127 -1.77 -3.16 -8.87
CA ALA A 127 -1.60 -2.30 -7.71
C ALA A 127 -2.91 -1.59 -7.33
N MET A 128 -3.66 -1.09 -8.32
CA MET A 128 -4.99 -0.49 -8.09
C MET A 128 -5.99 -1.51 -7.53
N ALA A 129 -6.02 -2.73 -8.10
CA ALA A 129 -6.88 -3.79 -7.61
C ALA A 129 -6.56 -4.17 -6.16
N GLN A 130 -5.27 -4.22 -5.79
CA GLN A 130 -4.85 -4.46 -4.40
C GLN A 130 -5.18 -3.31 -3.47
N ALA A 131 -5.07 -2.05 -3.92
CA ALA A 131 -5.42 -0.88 -3.13
C ALA A 131 -6.92 -0.85 -2.79
N VAL A 132 -7.78 -1.28 -3.73
CA VAL A 132 -9.23 -1.42 -3.48
C VAL A 132 -9.52 -2.58 -2.53
N ARG A 133 -8.80 -3.70 -2.66
CA ARG A 133 -9.03 -4.92 -1.85
C ARG A 133 -8.40 -4.89 -0.47
N SER A 134 -7.43 -4.03 -0.22
CA SER A 134 -6.84 -3.90 1.11
C SER A 134 -7.80 -3.04 1.95
N PRO A 135 -8.71 -3.61 2.76
CA PRO A 135 -9.39 -2.80 3.76
C PRO A 135 -8.28 -2.11 4.54
N LYS A 136 -8.36 -0.77 4.67
CA LYS A 136 -7.45 0.00 5.53
C LYS A 136 -7.24 -0.84 6.77
N ALA A 137 -6.03 -1.37 6.96
CA ALA A 137 -5.74 -2.25 8.08
C ALA A 137 -6.10 -1.45 9.32
N GLY A 138 -7.29 -1.68 9.85
CA GLY A 138 -7.77 -0.99 11.04
C GLY A 138 -6.70 -1.21 12.07
N SER A 139 -6.33 -0.16 12.80
CA SER A 139 -5.26 -0.28 13.78
C SER A 139 -5.51 -1.53 14.63
N PRO A 140 -4.48 -2.30 14.98
CA PRO A 140 -4.67 -3.55 15.73
C PRO A 140 -5.47 -3.32 17.02
N LEU A 141 -5.44 -2.09 17.56
CA LEU A 141 -6.27 -1.62 18.66
C LEU A 141 -7.77 -1.61 18.33
N ILE A 142 -8.18 -1.08 17.17
CA ILE A 142 -9.60 -1.07 16.76
C ILE A 142 -10.13 -2.49 16.62
N ARG A 143 -9.33 -3.42 16.06
CA ARG A 143 -9.73 -4.84 15.97
C ARG A 143 -9.90 -5.47 17.35
N ARG A 144 -8.98 -5.20 18.29
CA ARG A 144 -9.10 -5.68 19.69
C ARG A 144 -10.31 -5.08 20.40
N LEU A 145 -10.56 -3.78 20.25
CA LEU A 145 -11.73 -3.09 20.80
C LEU A 145 -13.03 -3.67 20.26
N TRP A 146 -13.09 -3.99 18.97
CA TRP A 146 -14.27 -4.58 18.35
C TRP A 146 -14.56 -6.00 18.88
N HIS A 147 -13.54 -6.82 19.06
CA HIS A 147 -13.69 -8.13 19.70
C HIS A 147 -14.15 -8.02 21.16
N LEU A 148 -13.60 -7.07 21.92
CA LEU A 148 -14.05 -6.81 23.29
C LEU A 148 -15.52 -6.38 23.34
N ALA A 149 -15.95 -5.51 22.43
CA ALA A 149 -17.35 -5.10 22.33
C ALA A 149 -18.29 -6.30 22.08
N ILE A 150 -17.91 -7.23 21.20
CA ILE A 150 -18.70 -8.46 20.94
C ILE A 150 -18.82 -9.31 22.19
N VAL A 151 -17.71 -9.52 22.91
CA VAL A 151 -17.73 -10.31 24.15
C VAL A 151 -18.64 -9.67 25.19
N VAL A 152 -18.59 -8.35 25.36
CA VAL A 152 -19.47 -7.61 26.28
C VAL A 152 -20.94 -7.78 25.89
N VAL A 153 -21.28 -7.71 24.59
CA VAL A 153 -22.66 -7.93 24.12
C VAL A 153 -23.14 -9.35 24.41
N ILE A 154 -22.31 -10.38 24.17
CA ILE A 154 -22.66 -11.77 24.45
C ILE A 154 -22.91 -11.97 25.95
N ILE A 155 -22.06 -11.41 26.81
CA ILE A 155 -22.25 -11.46 28.28
C ILE A 155 -23.55 -10.77 28.68
N ALA A 156 -23.83 -9.58 28.15
CA ALA A 156 -25.05 -8.84 28.47
C ALA A 156 -26.32 -9.61 28.05
N VAL A 157 -26.31 -10.22 26.87
CA VAL A 157 -27.42 -11.08 26.39
C VAL A 157 -27.58 -12.31 27.28
N GLY A 158 -26.47 -12.97 27.66
CA GLY A 158 -26.50 -14.13 28.56
C GLY A 158 -27.06 -13.79 29.95
N VAL A 159 -26.65 -12.66 30.53
CA VAL A 159 -27.18 -12.16 31.81
C VAL A 159 -28.68 -11.85 31.71
N HIS A 160 -29.11 -11.18 30.63
CA HIS A 160 -30.52 -10.88 30.39
C HIS A 160 -31.35 -12.16 30.26
N PHE A 161 -30.86 -13.16 29.54
CA PHE A 161 -31.52 -14.46 29.39
C PHE A 161 -31.64 -15.20 30.72
N MET A 162 -30.55 -15.27 31.51
CA MET A 162 -30.58 -15.89 32.84
C MET A 162 -31.58 -15.21 33.78
N ARG A 163 -31.64 -13.86 33.77
CA ARG A 163 -32.61 -13.11 34.58
C ARG A 163 -34.04 -13.43 34.19
N ARG A 164 -34.34 -13.47 32.89
CA ARG A 164 -35.68 -13.80 32.39
C ARG A 164 -36.07 -15.25 32.73
N ASN A 165 -35.11 -16.18 32.64
CA ASN A 165 -35.34 -17.58 33.02
C ASN A 165 -35.63 -17.73 34.52
N ALA A 166 -34.90 -17.02 35.38
CA ALA A 166 -35.14 -17.03 36.83
C ALA A 166 -36.53 -16.49 37.20
N GLN A 167 -36.99 -15.43 36.52
CA GLN A 167 -38.34 -14.88 36.71
C GLN A 167 -39.43 -15.90 36.33
N ASN A 168 -39.29 -16.55 35.17
CA ASN A 168 -40.23 -17.59 34.75
C ASN A 168 -40.31 -18.76 35.75
N ILE A 169 -39.19 -19.16 36.37
CA ILE A 169 -39.17 -20.23 37.39
C ILE A 169 -39.89 -19.79 38.66
N ALA A 170 -39.69 -18.54 39.11
CA ALA A 170 -40.37 -18.00 40.27
C ALA A 170 -41.90 -17.96 40.05
N ASP A 171 -42.34 -17.45 38.90
CA ASP A 171 -43.77 -17.35 38.56
C ASP A 171 -44.45 -18.73 38.52
N LEU A 172 -43.75 -19.76 38.02
CA LEU A 172 -44.24 -21.15 38.04
C LEU A 172 -44.41 -21.68 39.47
N SER A 173 -43.47 -21.38 40.38
CA SER A 173 -43.54 -21.82 41.78
C SER A 173 -44.70 -21.19 42.56
N GLU A 174 -45.02 -19.92 42.28
CA GLU A 174 -46.17 -19.24 42.88
C GLU A 174 -47.50 -19.81 42.35
N HIS A 175 -47.58 -20.12 41.05
CA HIS A 175 -48.77 -20.72 40.46
C HIS A 175 -49.04 -22.12 41.02
N GLU A 176 -48.01 -22.97 41.18
CA GLU A 176 -48.16 -24.28 41.83
C GLU A 176 -48.61 -24.18 43.29
N SER A 177 -48.06 -23.22 44.04
CA SER A 177 -48.44 -22.99 45.44
C SER A 177 -49.92 -22.58 45.57
N SER A 178 -50.39 -21.71 44.68
CA SER A 178 -51.79 -21.25 44.62
C SER A 178 -52.77 -22.36 44.21
N GLU A 179 -52.36 -23.23 43.28
CA GLU A 179 -53.12 -24.44 42.93
C GLU A 179 -53.24 -25.39 44.13
N LEU A 180 -52.14 -25.71 44.81
CA LEU A 180 -52.15 -26.61 45.97
C LEU A 180 -53.03 -26.09 47.11
N GLN A 181 -53.04 -24.77 47.35
CA GLN A 181 -53.85 -24.15 48.39
C GLN A 181 -55.36 -24.25 48.12
N ARG A 182 -55.79 -24.38 46.84
CA ARG A 182 -57.19 -24.63 46.48
C ARG A 182 -57.67 -26.05 46.81
N TYR A 183 -56.76 -27.02 46.93
CA TYR A 183 -57.11 -28.42 47.21
C TYR A 183 -57.07 -28.79 48.70
N LEU A 184 -56.69 -27.87 49.59
CA LEU A 184 -56.74 -28.11 51.03
C LEU A 184 -58.20 -27.99 51.52
N PRO A 185 -58.75 -29.04 52.16
CA PRO A 185 -60.11 -29.00 52.70
C PRO A 185 -60.21 -27.94 53.81
N ARG A 186 -61.28 -27.15 53.79
CA ARG A 186 -61.58 -26.14 54.82
C ARG A 186 -61.97 -26.77 56.15
#